data_AF-A0A0A7GBC2-F1
#
_entry.id   AF-A0A0A7GBC2-F1
#
_cell.length_a   1.000
_cell.length_b   1.000
_cell.length_c   1.000
_cell.angle_alpha   90.00
_cell.angle_beta   90.00
_cell.angle_gamma   90.00
#
_symmetry.space_group_name_H-M   'P 1'
#
loop_
_entity.id
_entity.type
_entity.pdbx_description
1 polymer ?
#
loop_
_entity_poly.entity_id
_entity_poly.type
_entity_poly.pdbx_seq_one_letter_code
_entity_poly.pdbx_strand_id
1 'polypeptide(L)'
;MRAEEIERRLRKYLERDRTGVRKSLIKLLIGGRKYTTGEIHEMLKNQGFELNPRGVSAMVGLMSARLGILKVEMGEKNRYCLKSEYLDLVKNVLTEYDSENL
;
A
#
# COMPACT_ATOMS: atom_id res chain seq x y z
N MET A 1 2.11 10.04 -15.35
CA MET A 1 0.85 10.29 -14.60
C MET A 1 1.07 11.51 -13.73
N ARG A 2 0.13 12.45 -13.65
CA ARG A 2 0.29 13.66 -12.84
C ARG A 2 0.16 13.31 -11.35
N ALA A 3 0.94 13.96 -10.48
CA ALA A 3 0.95 13.69 -9.03
C ALA A 3 -0.43 13.84 -8.40
N GLU A 4 -1.20 14.86 -8.80
CA GLU A 4 -2.58 15.09 -8.36
C GLU A 4 -3.51 13.90 -8.61
N GLU A 5 -3.33 13.19 -9.74
CA GLU A 5 -4.15 12.03 -10.06
C GLU A 5 -3.81 10.84 -9.15
N ILE A 6 -2.53 10.65 -8.86
CA ILE A 6 -2.04 9.64 -7.92
C ILE A 6 -2.60 9.91 -6.53
N GLU A 7 -2.52 11.15 -6.07
CA GLU A 7 -3.06 11.57 -4.77
C GLU A 7 -4.56 11.30 -4.67
N ARG A 8 -5.35 11.71 -5.67
CA ARG A 8 -6.79 11.46 -5.72
C ARG A 8 -7.11 9.96 -5.66
N ARG A 9 -6.35 9.12 -6.36
CA ARG A 9 -6.54 7.66 -6.35
C ARG A 9 -6.19 7.07 -4.97
N LEU A 10 -5.13 7.55 -4.35
CA LEU A 10 -4.68 7.12 -3.02
C LEU A 10 -5.71 7.48 -1.94
N ARG A 11 -6.18 8.74 -1.91
CA ARG A 11 -7.22 9.20 -0.97
C ARG A 11 -8.49 8.34 -1.09
N LYS A 12 -9.00 8.15 -2.31
CA LYS A 12 -10.18 7.29 -2.57
C LYS A 12 -10.00 5.82 -2.12
N TYR A 13 -8.78 5.32 -2.13
CA TYR A 13 -8.47 3.97 -1.65
C TYR A 13 -8.48 3.88 -0.12
N LEU A 14 -7.95 4.90 0.55
CA LEU A 14 -7.93 5.06 2.01
C LEU A 14 -9.32 5.40 2.59
N GLU A 15 -10.15 6.18 1.91
CA GLU A 15 -11.55 6.48 2.32
C GLU A 15 -12.37 5.21 2.59
N ARG A 16 -12.05 4.13 1.89
CA ARG A 16 -12.73 2.85 2.00
C ARG A 16 -12.06 1.92 3.02
N ASP A 17 -11.05 2.37 3.75
CA ASP A 17 -10.27 1.56 4.71
C ASP A 17 -10.99 1.44 6.05
N ARG A 18 -11.90 0.45 6.15
CA ARG A 18 -12.73 0.25 7.35
C ARG A 18 -12.00 -0.43 8.51
N THR A 19 -10.91 -1.13 8.22
CA THR A 19 -10.21 -1.96 9.21
C THR A 19 -8.81 -1.44 9.53
N GLY A 20 -8.32 -0.42 8.80
CA GLY A 20 -6.95 0.07 8.92
C GLY A 20 -5.93 -0.80 8.17
N VAL A 21 -6.37 -1.79 7.40
CA VAL A 21 -5.45 -2.71 6.72
C VAL A 21 -4.77 -2.06 5.52
N ARG A 22 -5.45 -1.14 4.84
CA ARG A 22 -4.88 -0.46 3.67
C ARG A 22 -3.82 0.53 4.09
N LYS A 23 -4.09 1.35 5.12
CA LYS A 23 -3.09 2.27 5.67
C LYS A 23 -1.87 1.52 6.16
N SER A 24 -2.08 0.39 6.84
CA SER A 24 -1.00 -0.42 7.38
C SER A 24 -0.13 -0.99 6.27
N LEU A 25 -0.73 -1.57 5.22
CA LEU A 25 0.00 -2.06 4.05
C LEU A 25 0.80 -0.93 3.36
N ILE A 26 0.21 0.25 3.16
CA ILE A 26 0.94 1.39 2.56
C ILE A 26 2.12 1.81 3.45
N LYS A 27 1.95 1.86 4.78
CA LYS A 27 3.03 2.17 5.73
C LYS A 27 4.20 1.19 5.64
N LEU A 28 3.95 -0.11 5.41
CA LEU A 28 5.02 -1.11 5.22
C LEU A 28 5.95 -0.76 4.04
N LEU A 29 5.40 -0.14 3.00
CA LEU A 29 6.10 0.15 1.75
C LEU A 29 6.92 1.45 1.80
N ILE A 30 6.67 2.34 2.76
CA ILE A 30 7.41 3.60 2.93
C ILE A 30 8.89 3.34 3.26
N GLY A 31 9.21 2.21 3.89
CA GLY A 31 10.58 1.85 4.27
C GLY A 31 11.53 1.56 3.09
N GLY A 32 11.07 1.69 1.83
CA GLY A 32 11.90 1.54 0.63
C GLY A 32 12.34 0.11 0.31
N ARG A 33 11.99 -0.86 1.17
CA ARG A 33 12.24 -2.28 0.95
C ARG A 33 11.24 -2.86 -0.04
N LYS A 34 11.64 -3.98 -0.66
CA LYS A 34 10.83 -4.75 -1.60
C LYS A 34 10.28 -5.97 -0.90
N TYR A 35 8.98 -6.19 -1.01
CA TYR A 35 8.31 -7.29 -0.34
C TYR A 35 7.54 -8.15 -1.33
N THR A 36 7.53 -9.45 -1.11
CA THR A 36 6.62 -10.39 -1.76
C THR A 36 5.24 -10.32 -1.11
N THR A 37 4.22 -10.84 -1.79
CA THR A 37 2.87 -10.98 -1.20
C THR A 37 2.88 -11.76 0.10
N GLY A 38 3.74 -12.79 0.21
CA GLY A 38 3.90 -13.59 1.43
C GLY A 38 4.48 -12.78 2.59
N GLU A 39 5.55 -12.01 2.34
CA GLU A 39 6.13 -11.14 3.37
C GLU A 39 5.12 -10.07 3.83
N ILE A 40 4.39 -9.44 2.90
CA ILE A 40 3.32 -8.48 3.24
C ILE A 40 2.24 -9.15 4.10
N HIS A 41 1.85 -10.38 3.76
CA HIS A 41 0.86 -11.13 4.52
C HIS A 41 1.31 -11.40 5.96
N GLU A 42 2.54 -11.91 6.15
CA GLU A 42 3.08 -12.16 7.49
C GLU A 42 3.21 -10.87 8.31
N MET A 43 3.64 -9.76 7.69
CA MET A 43 3.75 -8.47 8.37
C MET A 43 2.38 -7.94 8.82
N LEU A 44 1.36 -8.03 7.97
CA LEU A 44 -0.01 -7.64 8.34
C LEU A 44 -0.60 -8.57 9.41
N LYS A 45 -0.36 -9.87 9.30
CA LYS A 45 -0.77 -10.85 10.31
C LYS A 45 -0.15 -10.54 11.68
N ASN A 46 1.13 -10.18 11.71
CA ASN A 46 1.83 -9.77 12.92
C ASN A 46 1.30 -8.46 13.52
N GLN A 47 0.59 -7.64 12.74
CA GLN A 47 -0.14 -6.45 13.21
C GLN A 47 -1.57 -6.78 13.69
N GLY A 48 -1.97 -8.06 13.70
CA GLY A 48 -3.29 -8.52 14.15
C GLY A 48 -4.34 -8.59 13.04
N PHE A 49 -3.98 -8.42 11.76
CA PHE A 49 -4.94 -8.53 10.66
C PHE A 49 -5.21 -10.00 10.28
N GLU A 50 -6.47 -10.42 10.35
CA GLU A 50 -6.92 -11.74 9.91
C GLU A 50 -7.25 -11.76 8.41
N LEU A 51 -6.20 -11.66 7.59
CA LEU A 51 -6.31 -11.80 6.14
C LEU A 51 -5.87 -13.19 5.70
N ASN A 52 -6.45 -13.69 4.62
CA ASN A 52 -5.89 -14.83 3.91
C ASN A 52 -4.90 -14.35 2.83
N PRO A 53 -3.95 -15.22 2.38
CA PRO A 53 -2.97 -14.85 1.36
C PRO A 53 -3.57 -14.35 0.04
N ARG A 54 -4.74 -14.86 -0.35
CA ARG A 54 -5.44 -14.43 -1.57
C ARG A 54 -5.96 -13.00 -1.44
N GLY A 55 -6.45 -12.62 -0.26
CA GLY A 55 -6.87 -11.26 0.07
C GLY A 55 -5.72 -10.27 -0.05
N VAL A 56 -4.55 -10.61 0.49
CA VAL A 56 -3.34 -9.80 0.33
C VAL A 56 -2.93 -9.69 -1.14
N SER A 57 -2.94 -10.81 -1.88
CA SER A 57 -2.65 -10.80 -3.32
C SER A 57 -3.59 -9.88 -4.09
N ALA A 58 -4.89 -9.89 -3.77
CA ALA A 58 -5.88 -9.02 -4.41
C ALA A 58 -5.64 -7.54 -4.06
N MET A 59 -5.30 -7.22 -2.81
CA MET A 59 -5.00 -5.85 -2.39
C MET A 59 -3.78 -5.30 -3.12
N VAL A 60 -2.68 -6.05 -3.14
CA VAL A 60 -1.44 -5.61 -3.79
C VAL A 60 -1.63 -5.51 -5.30
N GLY A 61 -2.35 -6.45 -5.91
CA GLY A 61 -2.72 -6.40 -7.34
C GLY A 61 -3.55 -5.16 -7.68
N LEU A 62 -4.56 -4.84 -6.86
CA LEU A 62 -5.38 -3.63 -7.01
C LEU A 62 -4.53 -2.36 -6.89
N MET A 63 -3.65 -2.29 -5.90
CA MET A 63 -2.75 -1.16 -5.70
C MET A 63 -1.82 -0.98 -6.90
N SER A 64 -1.22 -2.06 -7.40
CA SER A 64 -0.34 -2.03 -8.57
C SER A 64 -1.08 -1.58 -9.83
N ALA A 65 -2.30 -2.07 -10.05
CA ALA A 65 -3.06 -1.79 -11.26
C ALA A 65 -3.74 -0.41 -11.24
N ARG A 66 -4.17 0.09 -10.07
CA ARG A 66 -5.03 1.27 -9.98
C ARG A 66 -4.41 2.48 -9.30
N LEU A 67 -3.56 2.30 -8.29
CA LEU A 67 -2.95 3.44 -7.61
C LEU A 67 -1.76 4.01 -8.38
N GLY A 68 -1.02 3.16 -9.09
CA GLY A 68 0.16 3.60 -9.84
C GLY A 68 1.40 3.93 -8.99
N ILE A 69 1.30 3.80 -7.67
CA ILE A 69 2.37 4.08 -6.71
C ILE A 69 3.38 2.95 -6.53
N LEU A 70 3.04 1.72 -6.98
CA LEU A 70 3.91 0.56 -6.81
C LEU A 70 4.77 0.30 -8.05
N LYS A 71 6.01 -0.11 -7.81
CA LYS A 71 6.85 -0.81 -8.78
C LYS A 71 6.80 -2.30 -8.49
N VAL A 72 6.60 -3.11 -9.53
CA VAL A 72 6.64 -4.57 -9.47
C VAL A 72 7.90 -5.06 -10.13
N GLU A 73 8.65 -5.90 -9.43
CA GLU A 73 9.77 -6.64 -10.00
C GLU A 73 9.35 -8.10 -10.16
N MET A 74 9.29 -8.54 -11.42
CA MET A 74 8.88 -9.89 -11.79
C MET A 74 10.02 -10.87 -11.54
N GLY A 75 9.67 -12.07 -11.07
CA GLY A 75 10.58 -13.17 -10.79
C GLY A 75 9.80 -14.39 -10.33
N GLU A 76 10.48 -15.36 -9.70
CA GLU A 76 9.81 -16.53 -9.10
C GLU A 76 8.69 -16.11 -8.14
N LYS A 77 8.95 -15.06 -7.36
CA LYS A 77 7.94 -14.34 -6.58
C LYS A 77 8.02 -12.86 -6.92
N ASN A 78 6.89 -12.28 -7.34
CA ASN A 78 6.80 -10.85 -7.58
C ASN A 78 7.14 -10.07 -6.29
N ARG A 79 7.94 -9.03 -6.44
CA ARG A 79 8.30 -8.11 -5.36
C ARG A 79 7.74 -6.73 -5.62
N TYR A 80 7.19 -6.12 -4.57
CA TYR A 80 6.50 -4.84 -4.60
C TYR A 80 7.25 -3.83 -3.73
N CYS A 81 7.44 -2.63 -4.25
CA CYS A 81 7.97 -1.49 -3.50
C CYS A 81 7.27 -0.21 -3.92
N LEU A 82 7.31 0.78 -3.04
CA LEU A 82 6.87 2.13 -3.37
C LEU A 82 7.84 2.76 -4.38
N LYS A 83 7.30 3.38 -5.43
CA LYS A 83 8.06 4.21 -6.36
C LYS A 83 8.59 5.43 -5.61
N SER A 84 9.88 5.68 -5.69
CA SER A 84 10.55 6.75 -4.93
C SER A 84 9.97 8.13 -5.22
N GLU A 85 9.54 8.40 -6.45
CA GLU A 85 8.95 9.67 -6.85
C GLU A 85 7.60 9.99 -6.17
N TYR A 86 6.98 9.01 -5.51
CA TYR A 86 5.72 9.19 -4.78
C TYR A 86 5.88 9.06 -3.27
N LEU A 87 7.11 8.94 -2.75
CA LEU A 87 7.36 8.76 -1.31
C LEU A 87 6.78 9.90 -0.47
N ASP A 88 7.09 11.14 -0.82
CA ASP A 88 6.66 12.31 -0.04
C ASP A 88 5.15 12.52 -0.13
N LEU A 89 4.58 12.34 -1.32
CA LEU A 89 3.13 12.38 -1.53
C LEU A 89 2.40 11.36 -0.65
N VAL A 90 2.88 10.11 -0.62
CA VAL A 90 2.28 9.04 0.19
C VAL A 90 2.40 9.35 1.68
N LYS A 91 3.55 9.86 2.13
CA LYS A 91 3.73 10.27 3.53
C LYS A 91 2.76 11.37 3.93
N ASN A 92 2.65 12.43 3.13
CA ASN A 92 1.76 13.56 3.41
C ASN A 92 0.30 13.10 3.52
N VAL A 93 -0.19 12.32 2.55
CA VAL A 93 -1.56 11.80 2.56
C VAL A 93 -1.82 10.91 3.78
N LEU A 94 -0.85 10.08 4.20
CA LEU A 94 -1.01 9.25 5.39
C LEU A 94 -1.00 10.05 6.69
N THR A 95 -0.16 11.10 6.78
CA THR A 95 -0.12 11.98 7.94
C THR A 95 -1.44 12.74 8.11
N GLU A 96 -2.00 13.27 7.03
CA GLU A 96 -3.33 13.90 7.03
C GLU A 96 -4.40 12.88 7.42
N TYR A 97 -4.39 11.70 6.79
CA TYR A 97 -5.37 10.64 7.08
C TYR A 97 -5.34 10.20 8.55
N ASP A 98 -4.16 10.04 9.17
CA ASP A 98 -4.08 9.70 10.60
C ASP A 98 -4.53 10.86 11.51
N SER A 99 -4.39 12.12 11.07
CA SER A 99 -4.80 13.31 11.84
C SER A 99 -6.32 13.53 11.81
N GLU A 100 -6.98 13.15 10.71
CA GLU A 100 -8.45 13.24 10.56
C GLU A 100 -9.21 12.07 11.20
N ASN A 101 -8.52 10.97 11.54
CA ASN A 101 -9.10 9.75 12.13
C ASN A 101 -8.69 9.54 13.60
N LEU A 102 -8.24 10.61 14.28
CA LEU A 102 -7.99 10.69 15.73
C LEU A 102 -9.12 11.39 16.48
#